data_AF-A0A9E5FRI2-F1
#
_entry.id   AF-A0A9E5FRI2-F1
#
_cell.length_a   1.000
_cell.length_b   1.000
_cell.length_c   1.000
_cell.angle_alpha   90.00
_cell.angle_beta   90.00
_cell.angle_gamma   90.00
#
_symmetry.space_group_name_H-M   'P 1'
#
loop_
_entity.id
_entity.type
_entity.pdbx_description
1 polymer ?
#
loop_
_entity_poly.entity_id
_entity_poly.type
_entity_poly.pdbx_seq_one_letter_code
_entity_poly.pdbx_strand_id
1 'polypeptide(L)'
;QAARQRLAAAVDEQQEALLKAERNFGGAHYVAEPLLPPQANQHFGPVIVSCDRADLRLTPMGVEVHDAQGVRLELAGPPLIPRQEVIDELWAVARQGAAPVHGGAWSRATLEVCLAILESARQNACGGRADIMLDHQMEAPLLHEAL
;
A
#
# COMPACT_ATOMS: atom_id res chain seq x y z
N GLN A 1 15.30 -0.23 13.39
CA GLN A 1 15.83 0.96 14.10
C GLN A 1 16.85 1.76 13.27
N ALA A 2 17.81 1.13 12.58
CA ALA A 2 18.81 1.83 11.77
C ALA A 2 18.26 2.78 10.68
N ALA A 3 17.12 2.46 10.05
CA ALA A 3 16.50 3.32 9.05
C ALA A 3 15.95 4.64 9.65
N ARG A 4 15.33 4.58 10.84
CA ARG A 4 14.84 5.78 11.54
C ARG A 4 15.98 6.68 11.99
N GLN A 5 17.08 6.08 12.46
CA GLN A 5 18.28 6.82 12.85
C GLN A 5 18.92 7.56 11.67
N ARG A 6 19.00 6.94 10.49
CA ARG A 6 19.50 7.59 9.27
C ARG A 6 18.61 8.74 8.81
N LEU A 7 17.29 8.54 8.80
CA LEU A 7 16.34 9.59 8.43
C LEU A 7 16.35 10.76 9.43
N ALA A 8 16.59 10.51 10.71
CA ALA A 8 16.70 11.56 11.72
C ALA A 8 17.90 12.49 11.51
N ALA A 9 18.89 12.08 10.72
CA ALA A 9 20.04 12.91 10.35
C ALA A 9 19.81 13.74 9.07
N ALA A 10 18.67 13.59 8.39
CA ALA A 10 18.33 14.40 7.23
C ALA A 10 18.05 15.84 7.68
N VAL A 11 18.71 16.81 7.03
CA VAL A 11 18.59 18.24 7.36
C VAL A 11 17.43 18.91 6.63
N ASP A 12 16.98 18.33 5.52
CA ASP A 12 15.87 18.82 4.70
C ASP A 12 15.16 17.68 3.95
N GLU A 13 14.05 18.02 3.28
CA GLU A 13 13.23 17.08 2.49
C GLU A 13 14.01 16.46 1.33
N GLN A 14 14.95 17.19 0.74
CA GLN A 14 15.72 16.71 -0.40
C GLN A 14 16.72 15.63 0.01
N GLN A 15 17.41 15.82 1.13
CA GLN A 15 18.28 14.81 1.72
C GLN A 15 17.48 13.59 2.18
N GLU A 16 16.29 13.78 2.76
CA GLU A 16 15.40 12.68 3.11
C GLU A 16 15.00 11.86 1.86
N ALA A 17 14.62 12.54 0.77
CA ALA A 17 14.27 11.90 -0.49
C ALA A 17 15.44 11.11 -1.09
N LEU A 18 16.66 11.67 -1.06
CA LEU A 18 17.87 10.99 -1.50
C LEU A 18 18.15 9.72 -0.68
N LEU A 19 18.11 9.81 0.65
CA LEU A 19 18.32 8.66 1.54
C LEU A 19 17.28 7.55 1.33
N LYS A 20 16.03 7.93 1.03
CA LYS A 20 14.97 6.97 0.67
C LYS A 20 15.24 6.32 -0.69
N ALA A 21 15.68 7.10 -1.69
CA ALA A 21 16.00 6.60 -3.02
C ALA A 21 17.22 5.66 -3.02
N GLU A 22 18.29 6.02 -2.31
CA GLU A 22 19.51 5.21 -2.19
C GLU A 22 19.27 3.83 -1.55
N ARG A 23 18.21 3.69 -0.75
CA ARG A 23 17.80 2.42 -0.15
C ARG A 23 17.02 1.53 -1.12
N ASN A 24 16.39 2.12 -2.14
CA ASN A 24 15.59 1.38 -3.10
C ASN A 24 16.48 0.66 -4.12
N PHE A 25 15.88 -0.23 -4.90
CA PHE A 25 16.59 -1.00 -5.94
C PHE A 25 17.44 -0.09 -6.84
N GLY A 26 18.72 -0.46 -7.03
CA GLY A 26 19.70 0.32 -7.80
C GLY A 26 20.41 1.43 -7.03
N GLY A 27 20.02 1.70 -5.79
CA GLY A 27 20.68 2.68 -4.92
C GLY A 27 21.93 2.14 -4.20
N ALA A 28 22.80 3.04 -3.76
CA ALA A 28 24.07 2.69 -3.09
C ALA A 28 23.89 1.95 -1.76
N HIS A 29 22.71 2.07 -1.14
CA HIS A 29 22.36 1.42 0.12
C HIS A 29 21.34 0.30 -0.05
N TYR A 30 21.11 -0.14 -1.30
CA TYR A 30 20.29 -1.31 -1.57
C TYR A 30 20.97 -2.57 -1.04
N VAL A 31 20.21 -3.36 -0.28
CA VAL A 31 20.62 -4.69 0.17
C VAL A 31 19.58 -5.66 -0.35
N ALA A 32 20.00 -6.60 -1.21
CA ALA A 32 19.13 -7.65 -1.68
C ALA A 32 18.73 -8.55 -0.50
N GLU A 33 17.43 -8.84 -0.38
CA GLU A 33 16.98 -9.81 0.60
C GLU A 33 17.36 -11.23 0.18
N PRO A 34 17.74 -12.10 1.14
CA PRO A 34 18.00 -13.50 0.85
C PRO A 34 16.74 -14.19 0.31
N LEU A 35 16.92 -15.09 -0.66
CA LEU A 35 15.85 -15.87 -1.31
C LEU A 35 15.33 -16.97 -0.38
N LEU A 36 14.68 -16.57 0.71
CA LEU A 36 13.99 -17.46 1.64
C LEU A 36 12.48 -17.35 1.40
N PRO A 37 11.72 -18.46 1.53
CA PRO A 37 10.27 -18.38 1.50
C PRO A 37 9.78 -17.40 2.57
N PRO A 38 8.85 -16.48 2.23
CA PRO A 38 8.32 -15.56 3.22
C PRO A 38 7.59 -16.34 4.30
N GLN A 39 7.88 -15.99 5.56
CA GLN A 39 7.24 -16.61 6.72
C GLN A 39 5.89 -15.95 7.06
N ALA A 40 5.59 -14.79 6.47
CA ALA A 40 4.43 -13.96 6.77
C ALA A 40 4.02 -13.10 5.57
N ASN A 41 2.76 -12.69 5.54
CA ASN A 41 2.25 -11.71 4.57
C ASN A 41 2.89 -10.34 4.81
N GLN A 42 3.22 -9.64 3.73
CA GLN A 42 3.69 -8.26 3.80
C GLN A 42 2.52 -7.34 4.18
N HIS A 43 2.78 -6.39 5.09
CA HIS A 43 1.79 -5.40 5.49
C HIS A 43 2.44 -4.03 5.69
N PHE A 44 1.69 -2.96 5.40
CA PHE A 44 2.16 -1.58 5.50
C PHE A 44 1.65 -0.93 6.79
N GLY A 45 2.20 -1.39 7.93
CA GLY A 45 1.70 -1.00 9.25
C GLY A 45 0.34 -1.65 9.59
N PRO A 46 -0.30 -1.22 10.69
CA PRO A 46 -1.60 -1.74 11.10
C PRO A 46 -2.70 -1.22 10.18
N VAL A 47 -3.55 -2.12 9.70
CA VAL A 47 -4.76 -1.78 8.92
C VAL A 47 -5.96 -2.38 9.64
N ILE A 48 -6.95 -1.54 9.90
CA ILE A 48 -8.24 -1.91 10.50
C ILE A 48 -9.33 -1.42 9.56
N VAL A 49 -10.29 -2.28 9.23
CA VAL A 49 -11.45 -1.96 8.39
C VAL A 49 -12.69 -2.15 9.24
N SER A 50 -13.43 -1.06 9.49
CA SER A 50 -14.70 -1.12 10.20
C SER A 50 -15.85 -1.31 9.23
N CYS A 51 -16.55 -2.43 9.38
CA CYS A 51 -17.70 -2.80 8.56
C CYS A 51 -18.96 -2.86 9.44
N ASP A 52 -20.15 -2.85 8.81
CA ASP A 52 -21.43 -2.84 9.52
C ASP A 52 -21.62 -3.96 10.57
N ARG A 53 -20.95 -5.11 10.39
CA ARG A 53 -21.14 -6.32 11.22
C ARG A 53 -19.85 -6.86 11.84
N ALA A 54 -18.70 -6.29 11.50
CA ALA A 54 -17.41 -6.77 11.97
C ALA A 54 -16.33 -5.71 11.78
N ASP A 55 -15.32 -5.73 12.64
CA ASP A 55 -14.04 -5.07 12.37
C ASP A 55 -13.03 -6.11 11.87
N LEU A 56 -12.31 -5.76 10.79
CA LEU A 56 -11.28 -6.59 10.21
C LEU A 56 -9.91 -6.01 10.53
N ARG A 57 -9.00 -6.83 11.04
CA ARG A 57 -7.60 -6.44 11.26
C ARG A 57 -6.68 -7.31 10.42
N LEU A 58 -5.89 -6.67 9.57
CA LEU A 58 -4.85 -7.37 8.82
C LEU A 58 -3.71 -7.76 9.76
N THR A 59 -3.29 -9.03 9.68
CA THR A 59 -2.17 -9.61 10.43
C THR A 59 -1.17 -10.25 9.47
N PRO A 60 0.06 -10.54 9.93
CA PRO A 60 1.02 -11.28 9.12
C PRO A 60 0.52 -12.68 8.69
N MET A 61 -0.44 -13.28 9.40
CA MET A 61 -0.93 -14.65 9.16
C MET A 61 -2.27 -14.71 8.43
N GLY A 62 -2.91 -13.57 8.18
CA GLY A 62 -4.28 -13.51 7.65
C GLY A 62 -5.08 -12.37 8.26
N VAL A 63 -6.40 -12.52 8.31
CA VAL A 63 -7.33 -11.47 8.76
C VAL A 63 -8.01 -11.89 10.06
N GLU A 64 -7.80 -11.12 11.12
CA GLU A 64 -8.62 -11.24 12.33
C GLU A 64 -9.99 -10.60 12.07
N VAL A 65 -11.06 -11.36 12.28
CA VAL A 65 -12.44 -10.89 12.22
C VAL A 65 -12.97 -10.77 13.64
N HIS A 66 -13.33 -9.55 14.02
CA HIS A 66 -13.94 -9.21 15.30
C HIS A 66 -15.41 -8.92 15.06
N ASP A 67 -16.29 -9.82 15.47
CA ASP A 67 -17.74 -9.68 15.31
C ASP A 67 -18.50 -10.01 16.60
N ALA A 68 -19.83 -10.03 16.52
CA ALA A 68 -20.69 -10.32 17.68
C ALA A 68 -20.49 -11.74 18.25
N GLN A 69 -19.87 -12.65 17.50
CA GLN A 69 -19.58 -14.02 17.93
C GLN A 69 -18.18 -14.15 18.56
N GLY A 70 -17.35 -13.10 18.47
CA GLY A 70 -16.03 -13.01 19.08
C GLY A 70 -14.94 -12.74 18.05
N VAL A 71 -13.75 -13.27 18.30
CA VAL A 71 -12.57 -13.09 17.44
C VAL A 71 -12.21 -14.41 16.79
N ARG A 72 -12.08 -14.42 15.46
CA ARG A 72 -11.51 -15.54 14.70
C ARG A 72 -10.44 -15.05 13.74
N LEU A 73 -9.50 -15.94 13.40
CA LEU A 73 -8.47 -15.66 12.41
C LEU A 73 -8.78 -16.45 11.14
N GLU A 74 -9.05 -15.72 10.06
CA GLU A 74 -9.06 -16.28 8.70
C GLU A 74 -7.63 -16.35 8.20
N LEU A 75 -7.07 -17.56 8.12
CA LEU A 75 -5.68 -17.77 7.72
C LEU A 75 -5.48 -17.46 6.23
N ALA A 76 -4.43 -16.69 5.93
CA ALA A 76 -3.93 -16.49 4.57
C ALA A 76 -2.44 -16.84 4.57
N GLY A 77 -2.06 -17.87 3.82
CA GLY A 77 -0.66 -18.25 3.68
C GLY A 77 0.15 -17.15 2.99
N PRO A 78 1.43 -16.94 3.35
CA PRO A 78 2.28 -16.01 2.64
C PRO A 78 2.45 -16.46 1.17
N PRO A 79 2.53 -15.52 0.21
CA PRO A 79 2.68 -15.87 -1.20
C PRO A 79 4.03 -16.58 -1.43
N LEU A 80 4.06 -17.58 -2.30
CA LEU A 80 5.29 -18.32 -2.60
C LEU A 80 6.36 -17.42 -3.24
N ILE A 81 5.91 -16.47 -4.07
CA ILE A 81 6.75 -15.52 -4.78
C ILE A 81 6.31 -14.11 -4.37
N PRO A 82 7.18 -13.27 -3.80
CA PRO A 82 6.82 -11.91 -3.44
C PRO A 82 6.32 -11.12 -4.66
N ARG A 83 5.16 -10.47 -4.53
CA ARG A 83 4.53 -9.63 -5.58
C ARG A 83 4.20 -10.39 -6.87
N GLN A 84 3.96 -11.70 -6.77
CA GLN A 84 3.54 -12.50 -7.91
C GLN A 84 2.34 -11.89 -8.64
N GLU A 85 1.37 -11.40 -7.87
CA GLU A 85 0.10 -10.86 -8.35
C GLU A 85 0.31 -9.66 -9.29
N VAL A 86 1.35 -8.85 -9.04
CA VAL A 86 1.71 -7.71 -9.89
C VAL A 86 2.23 -8.16 -11.25
N ILE A 87 3.05 -9.21 -11.26
CA ILE A 87 3.62 -9.76 -12.50
C ILE A 87 2.54 -10.51 -13.30
N ASP A 88 1.67 -11.23 -12.60
CA ASP A 88 0.55 -11.96 -13.21
C ASP A 88 -0.42 -10.99 -13.89
N GLU A 89 -0.77 -9.87 -13.24
CA GLU A 89 -1.60 -8.83 -13.87
C GLU A 89 -0.90 -8.22 -15.09
N LEU A 90 0.38 -7.86 -14.98
CA LEU A 90 1.14 -7.29 -16.10
C LEU A 90 1.13 -8.25 -17.30
N TRP A 91 1.34 -9.54 -17.04
CA TRP A 91 1.29 -10.57 -18.07
C TRP A 91 -0.10 -10.70 -18.68
N ALA A 92 -1.16 -10.80 -17.86
CA ALA A 92 -2.53 -10.92 -18.32
C ALA A 92 -2.93 -9.73 -19.22
N VAL A 93 -2.59 -8.50 -18.84
CA VAL A 93 -2.87 -7.31 -19.64
C VAL A 93 -2.05 -7.32 -20.93
N ALA A 94 -0.73 -7.50 -20.84
CA ALA A 94 0.16 -7.34 -21.99
C ALA A 94 0.11 -8.50 -23.00
N ARG A 95 -0.13 -9.73 -22.53
CA ARG A 95 -0.10 -10.94 -23.36
C ARG A 95 -1.48 -11.52 -23.65
N GLN A 96 -2.43 -11.37 -22.72
CA GLN A 96 -3.75 -11.97 -22.84
C GLN A 96 -4.85 -10.94 -23.15
N GLY A 97 -4.53 -9.64 -23.11
CA GLY A 97 -5.48 -8.57 -23.41
C GLY A 97 -6.53 -8.37 -22.31
N ALA A 98 -6.26 -8.84 -21.09
CA ALA A 98 -7.14 -8.60 -19.94
C ALA A 98 -7.24 -7.10 -19.63
N ALA A 99 -8.37 -6.68 -19.04
CA ALA A 99 -8.50 -5.32 -18.53
C ALA A 99 -7.63 -5.16 -17.25
N PRO A 100 -6.86 -4.07 -17.10
CA PRO A 100 -6.06 -3.86 -15.91
C PRO A 100 -6.95 -3.53 -14.72
N VAL A 101 -6.66 -4.16 -13.57
CA VAL A 101 -7.23 -3.79 -12.26
C VAL A 101 -6.60 -2.46 -11.83
N HIS A 102 -5.28 -2.36 -11.95
CA HIS A 102 -4.48 -1.18 -11.58
C HIS A 102 -4.15 -0.31 -12.81
N GLY A 103 -5.18 0.07 -13.57
CA GLY A 103 -5.02 0.86 -14.80
C GLY A 103 -4.66 2.34 -14.60
N GLY A 104 -4.60 3.09 -15.70
CA GLY A 104 -4.28 4.52 -15.68
C GLY A 104 -5.32 5.37 -14.94
N ALA A 105 -6.61 5.05 -15.07
CA ALA A 105 -7.67 5.72 -14.32
C ALA A 105 -7.53 5.50 -12.80
N TRP A 106 -7.25 4.26 -12.38
CA TRP A 106 -7.00 3.90 -10.98
C TRP A 106 -5.77 4.61 -10.41
N SER A 107 -4.70 4.65 -11.21
CA SER A 107 -3.46 5.35 -10.88
C SER A 107 -3.69 6.87 -10.71
N ARG A 108 -4.51 7.49 -11.57
CA ARG A 108 -4.89 8.90 -11.47
C ARG A 108 -5.71 9.17 -10.22
N ALA A 109 -6.69 8.31 -9.90
CA ALA A 109 -7.50 8.42 -8.68
C ALA A 109 -6.61 8.36 -7.42
N THR A 110 -5.63 7.46 -7.40
CA THR A 110 -4.67 7.34 -6.28
C THR A 110 -3.78 8.59 -6.16
N LEU A 111 -3.25 9.08 -7.29
CA LEU A 111 -2.42 10.29 -7.31
C LEU A 111 -3.21 11.53 -6.82
N GLU A 112 -4.47 11.63 -7.19
CA GLU A 112 -5.36 12.71 -6.74
C GLU A 112 -5.46 12.75 -5.21
N VAL A 113 -5.62 11.59 -4.55
CA VAL A 113 -5.61 11.49 -3.08
C VAL A 113 -4.28 11.98 -2.50
N CYS A 114 -3.14 11.58 -3.07
CA CYS A 114 -1.83 12.06 -2.61
C CYS A 114 -1.71 13.59 -2.71
N LEU A 115 -2.14 14.18 -3.82
CA LEU A 115 -2.13 15.63 -4.01
C LEU A 115 -3.11 16.34 -3.06
N ALA A 116 -4.27 15.76 -2.81
CA ALA A 116 -5.24 16.29 -1.85
C ALA A 116 -4.68 16.30 -0.42
N ILE A 117 -3.93 15.28 0.00
CA ILE A 117 -3.26 15.27 1.31
C ILE A 117 -2.24 16.41 1.42
N LEU A 118 -1.44 16.64 0.37
CA LEU A 118 -0.47 17.73 0.34
C LEU A 118 -1.14 19.10 0.40
N GLU A 119 -2.20 19.28 -0.39
CA GLU A 119 -2.97 20.52 -0.41
C GLU A 119 -3.67 20.77 0.94
N SER A 120 -4.21 19.72 1.58
CA SER A 120 -4.80 19.82 2.92
C SER A 120 -3.77 20.30 3.95
N ALA A 121 -2.56 19.71 3.93
CA ALA A 121 -1.48 20.13 4.81
C ALA A 121 -1.10 21.61 4.60
N ARG A 122 -1.04 22.06 3.34
CA ARG A 122 -0.73 23.45 2.99
C ARG A 122 -1.82 24.42 3.47
N GLN A 123 -3.09 24.10 3.27
CA GLN A 123 -4.21 24.94 3.72
C GLN A 123 -4.26 25.02 5.25
N ASN A 124 -4.06 23.89 5.94
CA ASN A 124 -4.02 23.86 7.40
C ASN A 124 -2.88 24.72 7.96
N ALA A 125 -1.72 24.75 7.31
CA ALA A 125 -0.58 25.57 7.73
C ALA A 125 -0.87 27.09 7.61
N CYS A 126 -1.69 27.52 6.66
CA CYS A 126 -2.10 28.92 6.52
C CYS A 126 -3.42 29.27 7.24
N GLY A 127 -3.93 28.38 8.10
CA GLY A 127 -5.15 28.59 8.89
C GLY A 127 -6.47 28.37 8.12
N GLY A 128 -6.40 27.91 6.87
CA GLY A 128 -7.56 27.48 6.10
C GLY A 128 -8.02 26.10 6.55
N ARG A 129 -9.34 25.89 6.58
CA ARG A 129 -9.94 24.56 6.74
C ARG A 129 -11.03 24.43 5.68
N ALA A 130 -10.71 23.75 4.59
CA ALA A 130 -11.68 23.41 3.56
C ALA A 130 -11.54 21.94 3.23
N ASP A 131 -12.67 21.32 2.94
CA ASP A 131 -12.69 19.96 2.43
C ASP A 131 -12.17 19.97 0.99
N ILE A 132 -11.34 18.99 0.65
CA ILE A 132 -10.84 18.80 -0.71
C ILE A 132 -11.69 17.73 -1.36
N MET A 133 -12.50 18.15 -2.33
CA MET A 133 -13.30 17.24 -3.15
C MET A 133 -12.40 16.55 -4.17
N LEU A 134 -12.66 15.27 -4.40
CA LEU A 134 -11.92 14.44 -5.36
C LEU A 134 -12.83 14.15 -6.57
N ASP A 135 -12.32 14.36 -7.77
CA ASP A 135 -13.08 14.31 -9.03
C ASP A 135 -12.72 13.08 -9.90
N HIS A 136 -11.62 12.40 -9.60
CA HIS A 136 -11.11 11.27 -10.40
C HIS A 136 -11.29 9.93 -9.74
N GLN A 137 -11.97 9.88 -8.59
CA GLN A 137 -12.26 8.63 -7.90
C GLN A 137 -13.10 7.72 -8.78
N MET A 138 -12.74 6.44 -8.80
CA MET A 138 -13.42 5.41 -9.58
C MET A 138 -13.76 4.23 -8.69
N GLU A 139 -14.75 3.46 -9.13
CA GLU A 139 -15.10 2.20 -8.47
C GLU A 139 -13.93 1.22 -8.57
N ALA A 140 -13.60 0.59 -7.45
CA ALA A 140 -12.65 -0.51 -7.48
C ALA A 140 -13.30 -1.68 -8.24
N PRO A 141 -12.63 -2.26 -9.25
CA PRO A 141 -13.18 -3.40 -9.97
C PRO A 141 -13.40 -4.55 -8.98
N LEU A 142 -14.58 -5.16 -9.04
CA LEU A 142 -14.85 -6.37 -8.27
C LEU A 142 -13.88 -7.46 -8.76
N LEU A 143 -12.99 -7.89 -7.87
CA LEU A 143 -12.22 -9.11 -8.07
C LEU A 143 -13.23 -10.26 -8.02
N HIS A 144 -13.79 -10.65 -9.17
CA HIS A 144 -14.42 -11.96 -9.30
C HIS A 144 -13.33 -12.99 -9.01
N GLU A 145 -13.62 -13.96 -8.14
CA GLU A 145 -12.72 -15.01 -7.65
C GLU A 145 -11.67 -15.39 -8.69
N ALA A 146 -10.47 -14.83 -8.52
CA ALA A 146 -9.29 -15.15 -9.30
C ALA A 146 -8.24 -15.67 -8.33
N LEU A 147 -8.50 -16.87 -7.77
CA LEU A 147 -7.52 -17.84 -7.29
C LEU A 147 -8.10 -19.25 -7.39
#